data_AF-A0A821ZBY4-F1
#
_entry.id   AF-A0A821ZBY4-F1
#
_cell.length_a   1.000
_cell.length_b   1.000
_cell.length_c   1.000
_cell.angle_alpha   90.00
_cell.angle_beta   90.00
_cell.angle_gamma   90.00
#
_symmetry.space_group_name_H-M   'P 1'
#
loop_
_entity.id
_entity.type
_entity.pdbx_description
1 polymer ?
#
loop_
_entity_poly.entity_id
_entity_poly.type
_entity_poly.pdbx_seq_one_letter_code
_entity_poly.pdbx_strand_id
1 'polypeptide(L)'
;YTFGNLVGYGAGRLHPKTPAGRLLTAGLYILCLVLVASYTANLASDLTISKSKNIISGIDDIKSGKISSNRIGIRVGTAMEEYYLREISNGNRNYYPLKSQQDIYDSLLNNIIDVSIHDAGAAEYVINNVYCNLTLVGEGFDKSVFGIITPKQWLYGQDLDVNILSLRETGSLDNLRRKWFQIKKCSDSSSISTAIDIEALIGLFILFGGFCILSLFLFESLLTCVVQSNYVK
;
A
#
# COMPACT_ATOMS: atom_id res chain seq x y z
N TYR A 1 18.60 -5.58 -36.66
CA TYR A 1 17.77 -6.74 -36.29
C TYR A 1 17.50 -6.80 -34.80
N THR A 2 18.51 -7.00 -33.94
CA THR A 2 18.35 -7.12 -32.48
C THR A 2 17.76 -5.88 -31.82
N PHE A 3 18.28 -4.68 -32.12
CA PHE A 3 17.76 -3.43 -31.55
C PHE A 3 16.29 -3.20 -31.93
N GLY A 4 15.93 -3.31 -33.22
CA GLY A 4 14.53 -3.15 -33.67
C GLY A 4 13.55 -4.17 -33.07
N ASN A 5 14.02 -5.39 -32.77
CA ASN A 5 13.22 -6.38 -32.04
C ASN A 5 13.05 -6.03 -30.56
N LEU A 6 14.07 -5.42 -29.93
CA LEU A 6 14.01 -4.98 -28.54
C LEU A 6 13.03 -3.82 -28.33
N VAL A 7 13.03 -2.83 -29.23
CA VAL A 7 12.16 -1.65 -29.12
C VAL A 7 10.75 -1.86 -29.69
N GLY A 8 10.41 -3.09 -30.12
CA GLY A 8 9.08 -3.43 -30.63
C GLY A 8 8.75 -2.94 -32.05
N TYR A 9 9.62 -2.16 -32.69
CA TYR A 9 9.44 -1.70 -34.09
C TYR A 9 9.64 -2.82 -35.13
N GLY A 10 10.09 -4.00 -34.71
CA GLY A 10 10.30 -5.16 -35.57
C GLY A 10 11.53 -5.01 -36.48
N ALA A 11 11.88 -6.11 -37.15
CA ALA A 11 12.93 -6.11 -38.16
C ALA A 11 12.40 -5.51 -39.48
N GLY A 12 12.48 -4.19 -39.66
CA GLY A 12 12.15 -3.55 -40.94
C GLY A 12 13.04 -4.03 -42.09
N ARG A 13 12.50 -4.12 -43.33
CA ARG A 13 13.07 -4.40 -44.69
C ARG A 13 14.16 -5.46 -44.88
N LEU A 14 14.74 -5.97 -43.82
CA LEU A 14 15.86 -6.87 -43.75
C LEU A 14 15.28 -8.12 -43.12
N HIS A 15 15.13 -9.18 -43.92
CA HIS A 15 14.69 -10.50 -43.46
C HIS A 15 15.83 -11.51 -43.70
N PRO A 16 16.17 -12.37 -42.72
CA PRO A 16 17.17 -13.39 -42.92
C PRO A 16 16.75 -14.36 -44.03
N LYS A 17 17.57 -14.44 -45.08
CA LYS A 17 17.32 -15.27 -46.27
C LYS A 17 17.63 -16.75 -46.02
N THR A 18 18.52 -17.06 -45.07
CA THR A 18 18.95 -18.44 -44.76
C THR A 18 18.08 -19.08 -43.67
N PRO A 19 17.86 -20.41 -43.70
CA PRO A 19 17.08 -21.11 -42.67
C PRO A 19 17.73 -21.02 -41.29
N ALA A 20 19.06 -21.11 -41.20
CA ALA A 20 19.81 -20.92 -39.96
C ALA A 20 19.65 -19.49 -39.40
N GLY A 21 19.65 -18.48 -40.26
CA GLY A 21 19.43 -17.09 -39.86
C GLY A 21 18.02 -16.87 -39.30
N ARG A 22 17.01 -17.53 -39.85
CA ARG A 22 15.63 -17.48 -39.34
C ARG A 22 15.52 -18.07 -37.94
N LEU A 23 16.12 -19.24 -37.71
CA LEU A 23 16.12 -19.90 -36.40
C LEU A 23 16.79 -19.02 -35.33
N LEU A 24 17.93 -18.42 -35.67
CA LEU A 24 18.66 -17.52 -34.78
C LEU A 24 17.87 -16.25 -34.46
N THR A 25 17.22 -15.63 -35.46
CA THR A 25 16.36 -14.46 -35.21
C THR A 25 15.12 -14.79 -34.38
N ALA A 26 14.55 -16.00 -34.54
CA ALA A 26 13.41 -16.44 -33.73
C ALA A 26 13.83 -16.63 -32.26
N GLY A 27 14.98 -17.25 -32.00
CA GLY A 27 15.53 -17.39 -30.65
C GLY A 27 15.83 -16.04 -29.99
N LEU A 28 16.43 -15.10 -30.73
CA LEU A 28 16.69 -13.74 -30.24
C LEU A 28 15.41 -12.95 -29.97
N TYR A 29 14.36 -13.17 -30.76
CA TYR A 29 13.06 -12.54 -30.53
C TYR A 29 12.42 -13.02 -29.22
N ILE A 30 12.43 -14.33 -28.97
CA ILE A 30 11.94 -14.91 -27.72
C ILE A 30 12.74 -14.37 -26.53
N LEU A 31 14.07 -14.28 -26.64
CA LEU A 31 14.92 -13.72 -25.60
C LEU A 31 14.57 -12.26 -25.29
N CYS A 32 14.40 -11.41 -26.31
CA CYS A 32 13.98 -10.02 -26.14
C CYS A 32 12.60 -9.91 -25.47
N LEU A 33 11.63 -10.75 -25.86
CA LEU A 33 10.31 -10.76 -25.25
C LEU A 33 10.37 -11.10 -23.76
N VAL A 34 11.17 -12.10 -23.37
CA VAL A 34 11.37 -12.47 -21.96
C VAL A 34 11.99 -11.32 -21.17
N LEU A 35 13.02 -10.65 -21.71
CA LEU A 35 13.66 -9.52 -21.04
C LEU A 35 12.70 -8.33 -20.82
N VAL A 36 11.93 -7.95 -21.85
CA VAL A 36 10.93 -6.89 -21.73
C VAL A 36 9.85 -7.29 -20.73
N ALA A 37 9.36 -8.53 -20.78
CA ALA A 37 8.37 -9.03 -19.83
C ALA A 37 8.88 -9.02 -18.38
N SER A 38 10.13 -9.43 -18.13
CA SER A 38 10.75 -9.39 -16.80
C SER A 38 10.92 -7.95 -16.29
N TYR A 39 11.31 -7.02 -17.14
CA TYR A 39 11.40 -5.60 -16.77
C TYR A 39 10.02 -5.04 -16.42
N THR A 40 9.00 -5.31 -17.26
CA THR A 40 7.62 -4.90 -16.98
C THR A 40 7.08 -5.55 -15.70
N ALA A 41 7.41 -6.81 -15.42
CA ALA A 41 7.00 -7.51 -14.21
C ALA A 41 7.64 -6.91 -12.94
N ASN A 42 8.94 -6.61 -12.97
CA ASN A 42 9.62 -5.95 -11.86
C ASN A 42 9.05 -4.56 -11.60
N LEU A 43 8.84 -3.75 -12.65
CA LEU A 43 8.20 -2.45 -12.54
C LEU A 43 6.78 -2.56 -11.96
N ALA A 44 5.99 -3.53 -12.41
CA ALA A 44 4.64 -3.77 -11.89
C ALA A 44 4.66 -4.21 -10.41
N SER A 45 5.65 -5.01 -10.00
CA SER A 45 5.88 -5.39 -8.61
C SER A 45 6.20 -4.17 -7.75
N ASP A 46 7.12 -3.32 -8.18
CA ASP A 46 7.51 -2.11 -7.44
C ASP A 46 6.35 -1.11 -7.31
N LEU A 47 5.53 -0.97 -8.36
CA LEU A 47 4.30 -0.18 -8.32
C LEU A 47 3.28 -0.77 -7.35
N THR A 48 3.21 -2.09 -7.21
CA THR A 48 2.32 -2.76 -6.25
C THR A 48 2.81 -2.58 -4.81
N ILE A 49 4.12 -2.68 -4.57
CA ILE A 49 4.72 -2.50 -3.23
C ILE A 49 4.58 -1.04 -2.78
N SER A 50 4.82 -0.07 -3.67
CA SER A 50 4.68 1.36 -3.36
C SER A 50 3.24 1.75 -3.00
N LYS A 51 2.24 1.07 -3.58
CA LYS A 51 0.81 1.23 -3.23
C LYS A 51 0.45 0.71 -1.82
N SER A 52 1.31 -0.11 -1.21
CA SER A 52 1.12 -0.67 0.14
C SER A 52 2.00 0.00 1.19
N LYS A 53 2.57 1.18 0.90
CA LYS A 53 3.37 1.91 1.87
C LYS A 53 2.45 2.62 2.86
N ASN A 54 1.82 1.86 3.76
CA ASN A 54 1.34 2.45 5.00
C ASN A 54 2.55 3.12 5.66
N ILE A 55 2.47 4.44 5.89
CA ILE A 55 3.55 5.22 6.52
C ILE A 55 3.92 4.59 7.88
N ILE A 56 2.94 3.93 8.50
CA ILE A 56 3.01 3.19 9.75
C ILE A 56 2.77 1.71 9.43
N SER A 57 3.65 0.83 9.87
CA SER A 57 3.55 -0.62 9.63
C SER A 57 2.90 -1.36 10.78
N GLY A 58 3.02 -0.84 12.00
CA GLY A 58 2.45 -1.45 13.20
C GLY A 58 2.96 -0.79 14.49
N ILE A 59 2.85 -1.54 15.59
CA ILE A 59 3.19 -1.05 16.93
C ILE A 59 4.70 -0.78 17.10
N ASP A 60 5.55 -1.49 16.35
CA ASP A 60 7.00 -1.36 16.44
C ASP A 60 7.49 0.02 15.93
N ASP A 61 6.77 0.62 14.98
CA ASP A 61 7.03 1.99 14.52
C ASP A 61 6.79 3.01 15.63
N ILE A 62 5.82 2.74 16.51
CA ILE A 62 5.55 3.57 17.68
C ILE A 62 6.66 3.38 18.72
N LYS A 63 7.03 2.12 19.01
CA LYS A 63 8.07 1.78 20.01
C LYS A 63 9.47 2.26 19.61
N SER A 64 9.78 2.25 18.32
CA SER A 64 11.05 2.74 17.77
C SER A 64 11.15 4.27 17.70
N GLY A 65 10.07 5.00 18.02
CA GLY A 65 10.06 6.46 18.01
C GLY A 65 10.02 7.07 16.61
N LYS A 66 9.59 6.32 15.59
CA LYS A 66 9.41 6.83 14.22
C LYS A 66 8.34 7.92 14.16
N ILE A 67 7.38 7.89 15.09
CA ILE A 67 6.27 8.86 15.20
C ILE A 67 6.51 9.70 16.45
N SER A 68 6.37 11.02 16.31
CA SER A 68 6.43 11.93 17.47
C SER A 68 5.33 11.59 18.46
N SER A 69 5.69 11.49 19.75
CA SER A 69 4.75 11.05 20.78
C SER A 69 3.50 11.96 20.89
N ASN A 70 3.63 13.25 20.55
CA ASN A 70 2.51 14.21 20.49
C ASN A 70 1.52 13.96 19.34
N ARG A 71 1.87 13.11 18.36
CA ARG A 71 0.98 12.72 17.24
C ARG A 71 0.34 11.35 17.47
N ILE A 72 0.57 10.74 18.64
CA ILE A 72 -0.08 9.50 19.07
C ILE A 72 -1.30 9.87 19.91
N GLY A 73 -2.49 9.53 19.44
CA GLY A 73 -3.74 9.78 20.15
C GLY A 73 -4.13 8.63 21.06
N ILE A 74 -4.37 8.90 22.35
CA ILE A 74 -4.77 7.86 23.32
C ILE A 74 -5.90 8.35 24.20
N ARG A 75 -6.91 7.50 24.38
CA ARG A 75 -8.05 7.80 25.24
C ARG A 75 -7.70 7.62 26.71
N VAL A 76 -7.81 8.70 27.48
CA VAL A 76 -7.47 8.72 28.90
C VAL A 76 -8.47 7.89 29.72
N GLY A 77 -7.99 7.17 30.73
CA GLY A 77 -8.78 6.35 31.64
C GLY A 77 -9.20 5.00 31.05
N THR A 78 -8.49 4.49 30.05
CA THR A 78 -8.83 3.23 29.37
C THR A 78 -7.69 2.23 29.34
N ALA A 79 -8.00 0.97 29.03
CA ALA A 79 -7.01 -0.09 28.89
C ALA A 79 -5.90 0.25 27.86
N MET A 80 -6.21 1.07 26.86
CA MET A 80 -5.26 1.54 25.85
C MET A 80 -4.21 2.48 26.45
N GLU A 81 -4.61 3.35 27.39
CA GLU A 81 -3.66 4.18 28.14
C GLU A 81 -2.76 3.29 29.01
N GLU A 82 -3.34 2.33 29.73
CA GLU A 82 -2.58 1.42 30.57
C GLU A 82 -1.53 0.63 29.76
N TYR A 83 -1.93 0.09 28.60
CA TYR A 83 -1.01 -0.59 27.69
C TYR A 83 0.11 0.34 27.22
N TYR A 84 -0.21 1.55 26.77
CA TYR A 84 0.79 2.50 26.28
C TYR A 84 1.79 2.89 27.36
N LEU A 85 1.30 3.19 28.57
CA LEU A 85 2.14 3.53 29.70
C LEU A 85 3.04 2.35 30.11
N ARG A 86 2.54 1.12 30.05
CA ARG A 86 3.30 -0.07 30.42
C ARG A 86 4.37 -0.45 29.37
N GLU A 87 4.01 -0.45 28.09
CA GLU A 87 4.79 -1.09 27.03
C GLU A 87 5.55 -0.11 26.11
N ILE A 88 5.19 1.18 26.11
CA ILE A 88 5.72 2.15 25.14
C ILE A 88 6.43 3.31 25.82
N SER A 89 5.78 3.97 26.78
CA SER A 89 6.30 5.20 27.37
C SER A 89 6.90 5.04 28.76
N ASN A 90 6.97 3.81 29.28
CA ASN A 90 7.51 3.49 30.61
C ASN A 90 6.93 4.38 31.73
N GLY A 91 5.62 4.60 31.70
CA GLY A 91 4.87 5.40 32.66
C GLY A 91 4.78 6.90 32.34
N ASN A 92 5.40 7.37 31.25
CA ASN A 92 5.32 8.77 30.86
C ASN A 92 4.05 9.07 30.03
N ARG A 93 3.31 10.12 30.38
CA ARG A 93 2.13 10.57 29.64
C ARG A 93 2.51 11.51 28.50
N ASN A 94 3.30 11.02 27.55
CA ASN A 94 3.82 11.78 26.42
C ASN A 94 2.97 11.62 25.14
N TYR A 95 1.65 11.47 25.26
CA TYR A 95 0.74 11.28 24.12
C TYR A 95 -0.28 12.41 24.01
N TYR A 96 -0.99 12.50 22.89
CA TYR A 96 -2.12 13.42 22.73
C TYR A 96 -3.37 12.88 23.45
N PRO A 97 -3.83 13.52 24.54
CA PRO A 97 -4.91 12.99 25.37
C PRO A 97 -6.27 13.21 24.73
N LEU A 98 -7.03 12.13 24.57
CA LEU A 98 -8.38 12.14 23.99
C LEU A 98 -9.42 11.76 25.04
N LYS A 99 -10.59 12.39 24.99
CA LYS A 99 -11.67 12.20 25.98
C LYS A 99 -12.77 11.29 25.44
N SER A 100 -13.28 11.61 24.25
CA SER A 100 -14.33 10.83 23.59
C SER A 100 -13.78 9.95 22.47
N GLN A 101 -14.56 8.95 22.08
CA GLN A 101 -14.25 8.17 20.88
C GLN A 101 -14.42 9.00 19.60
N GLN A 102 -15.37 9.95 19.60
CA GLN A 102 -15.59 10.87 18.48
C GLN A 102 -14.35 11.75 18.25
N ASP A 103 -13.81 12.32 19.32
CA ASP A 103 -12.62 13.18 19.29
C ASP A 103 -11.42 12.51 18.63
N ILE A 104 -11.33 11.17 18.74
CA ILE A 104 -10.23 10.41 18.14
C ILE A 104 -10.35 10.44 16.62
N TYR A 105 -11.53 10.12 16.09
CA TYR A 105 -11.76 10.12 14.66
C TYR A 105 -11.65 11.53 14.06
N ASP A 106 -12.20 12.53 14.76
CA ASP A 106 -12.10 13.93 14.32
C ASP A 106 -10.62 14.40 14.32
N SER A 107 -9.82 14.00 15.31
CA SER A 107 -8.40 14.34 15.36
C SER A 107 -7.57 13.64 14.28
N LEU A 108 -7.93 12.40 13.93
CA LEU A 108 -7.31 11.66 12.81
C LEU A 108 -7.65 12.31 11.47
N LEU A 109 -8.93 12.64 11.24
CA LEU A 109 -9.38 13.25 9.98
C LEU A 109 -8.82 14.66 9.77
N ASN A 110 -8.61 15.41 10.86
CA ASN A 110 -8.02 16.75 10.83
C ASN A 110 -6.48 16.75 10.85
N ASN A 111 -5.83 15.58 10.74
CA ASN A 111 -4.36 15.42 10.77
C ASN A 111 -3.67 15.99 12.04
N ILE A 112 -4.39 16.09 13.15
CA ILE A 112 -3.85 16.50 14.46
C ILE A 112 -2.97 15.38 15.02
N ILE A 113 -3.44 14.14 14.87
CA ILE A 113 -2.75 12.91 15.25
C ILE A 113 -2.59 12.02 14.01
N ASP A 114 -1.53 11.21 13.97
CA ASP A 114 -1.27 10.26 12.87
C ASP A 114 -1.84 8.88 13.16
N VAL A 115 -1.88 8.50 14.44
CA VAL A 115 -2.24 7.15 14.86
C VAL A 115 -2.95 7.18 16.20
N SER A 116 -3.88 6.26 16.39
CA SER A 116 -4.49 5.98 17.68
C SER A 116 -4.59 4.48 17.91
N ILE A 117 -4.45 4.08 19.17
CA ILE A 117 -4.53 2.67 19.60
C ILE A 117 -5.98 2.35 20.00
N HIS A 118 -6.53 1.29 19.44
CA HIS A 118 -7.91 0.86 19.64
C HIS A 118 -8.08 -0.65 19.68
N ASP A 119 -9.20 -1.10 20.26
CA ASP A 119 -9.64 -2.49 20.16
C ASP A 119 -9.97 -2.85 18.71
N ALA A 120 -9.37 -3.93 18.22
CA ALA A 120 -9.48 -4.35 16.83
C ALA A 120 -10.94 -4.50 16.35
N GLY A 121 -11.80 -5.15 17.15
CA GLY A 121 -13.20 -5.38 16.75
C GLY A 121 -14.01 -4.10 16.64
N ALA A 122 -13.85 -3.17 17.59
CA ALA A 122 -14.54 -1.88 17.55
C ALA A 122 -14.03 -1.00 16.41
N ALA A 123 -12.72 -0.96 16.21
CA ALA A 123 -12.10 -0.22 15.12
C ALA A 123 -12.52 -0.77 13.75
N GLU A 124 -12.48 -2.10 13.56
CA GLU A 124 -12.89 -2.75 12.32
C GLU A 124 -14.33 -2.41 11.95
N TYR A 125 -15.26 -2.46 12.91
CA TYR A 125 -16.65 -2.08 12.67
C TYR A 125 -16.78 -0.61 12.24
N VAL A 126 -16.15 0.31 12.98
CA VAL A 126 -16.30 1.75 12.78
C VAL A 126 -15.64 2.22 11.48
N ILE A 127 -14.46 1.71 11.15
CA ILE A 127 -13.74 2.04 9.92
C ILE A 127 -14.50 1.52 8.69
N ASN A 128 -15.02 0.28 8.75
CA ASN A 128 -15.74 -0.32 7.62
C ASN A 128 -17.17 0.21 7.41
N ASN A 129 -17.74 0.93 8.38
CA ASN A 129 -19.15 1.35 8.34
C ASN A 129 -19.41 2.84 8.46
N VAL A 130 -18.50 3.59 9.09
CA VAL A 130 -18.71 5.00 9.44
C VAL A 130 -17.63 5.88 8.85
N TYR A 131 -16.35 5.55 9.06
CA TYR A 131 -15.22 6.38 8.64
C TYR A 131 -14.37 5.69 7.57
N CYS A 132 -14.86 5.65 6.33
CA CYS A 132 -14.22 4.98 5.20
C CYS A 132 -12.86 5.59 4.79
N ASN A 133 -12.55 6.80 5.25
CA ASN A 133 -11.29 7.49 4.96
C ASN A 133 -10.15 7.06 5.89
N LEU A 134 -10.46 6.30 6.95
CA LEU A 134 -9.49 5.77 7.88
C LEU A 134 -9.13 4.34 7.49
N THR A 135 -7.95 3.90 7.89
CA THR A 135 -7.48 2.54 7.63
C THR A 135 -6.98 1.92 8.94
N LEU A 136 -7.23 0.62 9.10
CA LEU A 136 -6.65 -0.16 10.19
C LEU A 136 -5.22 -0.54 9.80
N VAL A 137 -4.27 -0.33 10.70
CA VAL A 137 -2.84 -0.55 10.46
C VAL A 137 -2.26 -1.49 11.50
N GLY A 138 -1.42 -2.42 11.05
CA GLY A 138 -0.71 -3.38 11.89
C GLY A 138 -1.53 -4.62 12.25
N GLU A 139 -0.83 -5.59 12.83
CA GLU A 139 -1.45 -6.78 13.41
C GLU A 139 -1.83 -6.55 14.87
N GLY A 140 -2.76 -7.37 15.38
CA GLY A 140 -3.13 -7.34 16.79
C GLY A 140 -1.94 -7.69 17.69
N PHE A 141 -1.47 -6.72 18.46
CA PHE A 141 -0.26 -6.82 19.29
C PHE A 141 -0.55 -7.14 20.76
N ASP A 142 -1.73 -6.79 21.26
CA ASP A 142 -2.18 -7.10 22.63
C ASP A 142 -3.41 -8.01 22.57
N LYS A 143 -3.23 -9.27 22.97
CA LYS A 143 -4.31 -10.26 22.97
C LYS A 143 -5.11 -10.16 24.26
N SER A 144 -6.02 -9.20 24.28
CA SER A 144 -7.00 -9.03 25.35
C SER A 144 -8.34 -9.68 24.99
N VAL A 145 -9.08 -10.16 25.99
CA VAL A 145 -10.35 -10.88 25.80
C VAL A 145 -11.47 -10.15 26.52
N PHE A 146 -12.63 -10.03 25.87
CA PHE A 146 -13.85 -9.53 26.51
C PHE A 146 -14.45 -10.59 27.42
N GLY A 147 -14.77 -10.21 28.66
CA GLY A 147 -15.40 -11.07 29.65
C GLY A 147 -16.66 -10.44 30.24
N ILE A 148 -17.59 -11.29 30.68
CA ILE A 148 -18.74 -10.87 31.49
C ILE A 148 -18.34 -11.01 32.95
N ILE A 149 -18.47 -9.93 33.72
CA ILE A 149 -18.10 -9.92 35.14
C ILE A 149 -19.36 -10.19 35.96
N THR A 150 -19.28 -11.17 36.86
CA THR A 150 -20.39 -11.56 37.75
C THR A 150 -19.97 -11.43 39.22
N PRO A 151 -20.92 -11.27 40.15
CA PRO A 151 -20.61 -11.28 41.58
C PRO A 151 -19.94 -12.59 42.01
N LYS A 152 -19.05 -12.51 43.00
CA LYS A 152 -18.43 -13.70 43.57
C LYS A 152 -19.49 -14.64 44.13
N GLN A 153 -19.38 -15.94 43.83
CA GLN A 153 -20.34 -16.99 44.23
C GLN A 153 -21.76 -16.79 43.69
N TRP A 154 -21.91 -16.19 42.50
CA TRP A 154 -23.21 -16.10 41.85
C TRP A 154 -23.76 -17.49 41.49
N LEU A 155 -24.99 -17.77 41.92
CA LEU A 155 -25.66 -19.08 41.77
C LEU A 155 -25.69 -19.57 40.31
N TYR A 156 -25.79 -18.65 39.34
CA TYR A 156 -25.93 -18.97 37.92
C TYR A 156 -24.61 -18.87 37.14
N GLY A 157 -23.47 -18.69 37.81
CA GLY A 157 -22.18 -18.53 37.12
C GLY A 157 -21.84 -19.73 36.24
N GLN A 158 -22.01 -20.95 36.77
CA GLN A 158 -21.75 -22.18 36.02
C GLN A 158 -22.72 -22.36 34.85
N ASP A 159 -24.01 -22.08 35.07
CA ASP A 159 -25.01 -22.16 34.01
C ASP A 159 -24.72 -21.15 32.89
N LEU A 160 -24.28 -19.94 33.22
CA LEU A 160 -23.89 -18.93 32.23
C LEU A 160 -22.73 -19.43 31.37
N ASP A 161 -21.69 -19.98 31.99
CA ASP A 161 -20.51 -20.49 31.28
C ASP A 161 -20.87 -21.62 30.31
N VAL A 162 -21.68 -22.59 30.76
CA VAL A 162 -22.16 -23.70 29.92
C VAL A 162 -22.97 -23.19 28.73
N ASN A 163 -23.85 -22.21 28.95
CA ASN A 163 -24.64 -21.62 27.88
C ASN A 163 -23.76 -20.85 26.88
N ILE A 164 -22.75 -20.11 27.33
CA ILE A 164 -21.79 -19.42 26.45
C ILE A 164 -21.00 -20.43 25.61
N LEU A 165 -20.57 -21.56 26.19
CA LEU A 165 -19.88 -22.63 25.47
C LEU A 165 -20.80 -23.26 24.41
N SER A 166 -22.05 -23.55 24.75
CA SER A 166 -23.05 -24.05 23.80
C SER A 166 -23.27 -23.07 22.62
N LEU A 167 -23.34 -21.76 22.90
CA LEU A 167 -23.43 -20.74 21.83
C LEU A 167 -22.21 -20.70 20.91
N ARG A 168 -21.03 -21.07 21.43
CA ARG A 168 -19.80 -21.18 20.63
C ARG A 168 -19.80 -22.45 19.79
N GLU A 169 -20.11 -23.60 20.39
CA GLU A 169 -20.12 -24.91 19.71
C GLU A 169 -21.18 -24.97 18.60
N THR A 170 -22.34 -24.36 18.83
CA THR A 170 -23.42 -24.27 17.82
C THR A 170 -23.10 -23.29 16.68
N GLY A 171 -22.03 -22.50 16.78
CA GLY A 171 -21.70 -21.45 15.81
C GLY A 171 -22.61 -20.22 15.89
N SER A 172 -23.46 -20.11 16.91
CA SER A 172 -24.36 -18.97 17.10
C SER A 172 -23.59 -17.66 17.29
N LEU A 173 -22.47 -17.70 18.02
CA LEU A 173 -21.58 -16.54 18.18
C LEU A 173 -20.94 -16.12 16.86
N ASP A 174 -20.54 -17.07 16.02
CA ASP A 174 -19.97 -16.76 14.70
C ASP A 174 -21.00 -16.13 13.77
N ASN A 175 -22.26 -16.58 13.85
CA ASN A 175 -23.36 -15.97 13.11
C ASN A 175 -23.61 -14.53 13.55
N LEU A 176 -23.59 -14.26 14.86
CA LEU A 176 -23.68 -12.90 15.39
C LEU A 176 -22.49 -12.04 14.93
N ARG A 177 -21.27 -12.58 14.98
CA ARG A 177 -20.08 -11.88 14.48
C ARG A 177 -20.25 -11.49 13.01
N ARG A 178 -20.71 -12.43 12.17
CA ARG A 178 -20.96 -12.18 10.76
C ARG A 178 -21.98 -11.07 10.55
N LYS A 179 -23.10 -11.16 11.27
CA LYS A 179 -24.21 -10.22 11.18
C LYS A 179 -23.81 -8.80 11.54
N TRP A 180 -23.00 -8.62 12.58
CA TRP A 180 -22.67 -7.29 13.11
C TRP A 180 -21.37 -6.70 12.58
N PHE A 181 -20.36 -7.52 12.25
CA PHE A 181 -19.02 -7.03 11.88
C PHE A 181 -18.66 -7.19 10.40
N GLN A 182 -19.30 -8.10 9.65
CA GLN A 182 -18.94 -8.33 8.22
C GLN A 182 -19.75 -7.51 7.22
N ILE A 183 -20.79 -6.80 7.67
CA ILE A 183 -21.47 -5.84 6.81
C ILE A 183 -20.53 -4.64 6.65
N LYS A 184 -19.97 -4.46 5.45
CA LYS A 184 -19.22 -3.27 5.08
C LYS A 184 -20.14 -2.31 4.34
N LYS A 185 -20.36 -1.10 4.88
CA LYS A 185 -21.04 -0.02 4.16
C LYS A 185 -20.09 0.78 3.29
N CYS A 186 -18.83 0.89 3.71
CA CYS A 186 -17.80 1.43 2.86
C CYS A 186 -17.63 0.49 1.67
N SER A 187 -17.82 1.02 0.45
CA SER A 187 -17.37 0.33 -0.74
C SER A 187 -15.86 0.12 -0.58
N ASP A 188 -15.34 -1.05 -0.96
CA ASP A 188 -13.92 -1.20 -1.22
C ASP A 188 -13.61 -0.28 -2.42
N SER A 189 -13.44 1.02 -2.17
CA SER A 189 -12.96 2.01 -3.13
C SER A 189 -11.46 1.79 -3.42
N SER A 190 -11.01 0.54 -3.33
CA SER A 190 -9.80 0.03 -3.95
C SER A 190 -9.91 -0.05 -5.48
N SER A 191 -10.94 0.57 -6.08
CA SER A 191 -10.79 1.15 -7.42
C SER A 191 -9.99 2.45 -7.34
N ILE A 192 -8.90 2.47 -6.58
CA ILE A 192 -7.85 3.44 -6.83
C ILE A 192 -7.20 2.97 -8.13
N SER A 193 -7.81 3.35 -9.24
CA SER A 193 -7.13 3.47 -10.51
C SER A 193 -6.14 4.63 -10.34
N THR A 194 -5.09 4.45 -9.52
CA THR A 194 -4.00 5.41 -9.40
C THR A 194 -3.33 5.41 -10.76
N ALA A 195 -3.65 6.41 -11.57
CA ALA A 195 -2.84 6.77 -12.72
C ALA A 195 -1.41 7.00 -12.23
N ILE A 196 -0.44 6.55 -13.01
CA ILE A 196 0.96 6.87 -12.74
C ILE A 196 1.09 8.40 -12.81
N ASP A 197 1.61 9.00 -11.75
CA ASP A 197 1.75 10.45 -11.69
C ASP A 197 2.83 10.95 -12.66
N ILE A 198 2.65 12.14 -13.21
CA ILE A 198 3.52 12.73 -14.24
C ILE A 198 4.94 12.95 -13.71
N GLU A 199 5.07 13.20 -12.41
CA GLU A 199 6.37 13.33 -11.74
C GLU A 199 7.24 12.07 -11.90
N ALA A 200 6.63 10.89 -11.91
CA ALA A 200 7.35 9.62 -12.09
C ALA A 200 7.85 9.42 -13.54
N LEU A 201 7.30 10.15 -14.52
CA LEU A 201 7.70 10.07 -15.93
C LEU A 201 8.54 11.25 -16.41
N ILE A 202 8.75 12.29 -15.59
CA ILE A 202 9.42 13.52 -16.04
C ILE A 202 10.83 13.26 -16.59
N GLY A 203 11.57 12.33 -15.99
CA GLY A 203 12.90 11.94 -16.46
C GLY A 203 12.88 11.32 -17.86
N LEU A 204 11.83 10.57 -18.20
CA LEU A 204 11.65 10.00 -19.54
C LEU A 204 11.39 11.09 -20.58
N PHE A 205 10.55 12.08 -20.24
CA PHE A 205 10.26 13.20 -21.12
C PHE A 205 11.49 14.08 -21.37
N ILE A 206 12.31 14.32 -20.34
CA ILE A 206 13.57 15.09 -20.48
C ILE A 206 14.55 14.36 -21.41
N LEU A 207 14.73 13.05 -21.24
CA LEU A 207 15.58 12.25 -22.12
C LEU A 207 15.08 12.28 -23.57
N PHE A 208 13.78 12.08 -23.78
CA PHE A 208 13.18 12.15 -25.12
C PHE A 208 13.39 13.52 -25.77
N GLY A 209 13.14 14.61 -25.04
CA GLY A 209 13.39 15.97 -25.51
C GLY A 209 14.86 16.21 -25.88
N GLY A 210 15.79 15.71 -25.06
CA GLY A 210 17.23 15.80 -25.34
C GLY A 210 17.63 15.08 -26.63
N PHE A 211 17.11 13.87 -26.87
CA PHE A 211 17.35 13.15 -28.12
C PHE A 211 16.76 13.86 -29.35
N CYS A 212 15.58 14.48 -29.23
CA CYS A 212 14.99 15.26 -30.32
C CYS A 212 15.85 16.47 -30.68
N ILE A 213 16.34 17.23 -29.69
CA ILE A 213 17.21 18.39 -29.91
C ILE A 213 18.52 17.96 -30.55
N LEU A 214 19.15 16.90 -30.04
CA LEU A 214 20.39 16.36 -30.60
C LEU A 214 20.19 15.90 -32.05
N SER A 215 19.06 15.26 -32.36
CA SER A 215 18.73 14.85 -33.73
C SER A 215 18.57 16.04 -34.68
N LEU A 216 17.97 17.15 -34.23
CA LEU A 216 17.83 18.37 -35.04
C LEU A 216 19.19 19.02 -35.30
N PHE A 217 20.06 19.11 -34.28
CA PHE A 217 21.43 19.61 -34.44
C PHE A 217 22.25 18.77 -35.42
N LEU A 218 22.15 17.44 -35.32
CA LEU A 218 22.83 16.54 -36.25
C LEU A 218 22.28 16.69 -37.68
N PHE A 219 20.98 16.94 -37.84
CA PHE A 219 20.39 17.17 -39.15
C PHE A 219 20.86 18.48 -39.79
N GLU A 220 20.92 19.59 -39.04
CA GLU A 220 21.42 20.88 -39.54
C GLU A 220 22.91 20.85 -39.89
N SER A 221 23.72 20.19 -39.06
CA SER A 221 25.16 20.01 -39.33
C SER A 221 25.42 19.11 -40.54
N LEU A 222 24.59 18.08 -40.77
CA LEU A 222 24.68 17.26 -41.97
C LEU A 222 24.25 18.05 -43.22
N LEU A 223 23.17 18.84 -43.12
CA LEU A 223 22.67 19.66 -44.23
C LEU A 223 23.69 20.71 -44.67
N THR A 224 24.31 21.40 -43.72
CA THR A 224 25.39 22.37 -43.99
C THR A 224 26.62 21.68 -44.59
N CYS A 225 26.98 20.49 -44.11
CA CYS A 225 28.06 19.68 -44.69
C CYS A 225 27.78 19.27 -46.16
N VAL A 226 26.56 18.83 -46.47
CA VAL A 226 26.16 18.46 -47.84
C VAL A 226 26.12 19.68 -48.77
N VAL A 227 25.63 20.83 -48.29
CA VAL A 227 25.62 22.07 -49.08
C VAL A 227 27.06 22.54 -49.37
N GLN A 228 27.96 22.50 -48.39
CA GLN A 228 29.37 22.83 -48.60
C GLN A 228 30.03 21.86 -49.59
N SER A 229 29.73 20.56 -49.51
CA SER A 229 30.25 19.55 -50.45
C SER A 229 29.73 19.71 -51.88
N ASN A 230 28.52 20.26 -52.08
CA ASN A 230 27.97 20.54 -53.41
C ASN A 230 28.46 21.87 -53.99
N TYR A 231 28.98 22.77 -53.17
CA TYR A 231 29.56 24.06 -53.61
C TYR A 231 31.03 23.96 -54.03
N VAL A 232 31.72 22.87 -53.68
CA VAL A 232 33.15 22.61 -53.96
C VAL A 232 33.36 21.67 -55.18
N LYS A 233 32.30 21.35 -55.92
CA LYS A 233 32.37 20.69 -57.24
C LYS A 233 32.03 21.68 -58.35
#